data_AF-A0A936ID56-F1
#
_entry.id   AF-A0A936ID56-F1
#
_cell.length_a   1.000
_cell.length_b   1.000
_cell.length_c   1.000
_cell.angle_alpha   90.00
_cell.angle_beta   90.00
_cell.angle_gamma   90.00
#
_symmetry.space_group_name_H-M   'P 1'
#
loop_
_entity.id
_entity.type
_entity.pdbx_description
1 polymer ?
#
loop_
_entity_poly.entity_id
_entity_poly.type
_entity_poly.pdbx_seq_one_letter_code
_entity_poly.pdbx_strand_id
1 'polypeptide(L)'
;MTYQSLRHCCEDLEKKGQLLRIKEELDPDLVIPELHRRIYQMKGPALLFEKVKNSPFQAVSNIFGTSERTFYLFEDVLKRFEWLIKVKIDPFSLLKNPGSSLRNLPWLFSAIPFKKRNVALQSICSISNLPKIRAWPKDGGSFITLPQVISFPPGSMNPKQANVGMYRIQLDGNDYLEDQEIGLHYQLHRGIGIHHQNHKSAQSKFQLSIGVGGPPAFSLASIFPLPEGLSEILFSGLLNSRRYAYAIQDGYFIPQDVDFCITGTVEDQVLKEEGPFGDHLGYYSLKHPFPVLSHIKVWHKADPLWHFTVVGRPPQEDTSFGAIIHSIVSELIGSEFPGIKAVHAVDVAGVHPLLLAIGSERYMPFRERKPEEILTQANHLLGKGQTSLSKYLIIAASNPDQVPDVHHIADFLKYVLRRVDFKHDLHFYTHTTIDTLDYSGSGFNEGSKLVISCNRDPLRELSNEVSLFTLLPTSFTKARLIDHGIIAIESNAFSTYEFAEKELFELTKFLDAPQFENFPLVVLTEDADFMAADFSNFLWVTFTRSNPSHDVYGLRASHQFKHWSCDAPLIIDARKKPHHATVLEPDPKTIREVDQIIYRNPELHKLFS
;
A
#
# COMPACT_ATOMS: atom_id res chain seq x y z
N MET A 1 -11.32 -0.52 22.14
CA MET A 1 -11.65 -1.71 22.96
C MET A 1 -10.46 -2.65 22.96
N THR A 2 -10.48 -3.72 23.78
CA THR A 2 -9.42 -4.75 23.79
C THR A 2 -9.97 -6.08 23.29
N TYR A 3 -9.40 -6.59 22.19
CA TYR A 3 -9.81 -7.88 21.63
C TYR A 3 -8.91 -9.01 22.13
N GLN A 4 -9.52 -10.13 22.51
CA GLN A 4 -8.81 -11.31 23.01
C GLN A 4 -8.49 -12.31 21.90
N SER A 5 -9.30 -12.31 20.84
CA SER A 5 -9.22 -13.17 19.67
C SER A 5 -9.89 -12.48 18.49
N LEU A 6 -9.70 -13.03 17.28
CA LEU A 6 -10.42 -12.59 16.10
C LEU A 6 -11.92 -12.87 16.22
N ARG A 7 -12.29 -14.01 16.84
CA ARG A 7 -13.68 -14.35 17.10
C ARG A 7 -14.39 -13.33 17.99
N HIS A 8 -13.73 -12.85 19.05
CA HIS A 8 -14.28 -11.79 19.90
C HIS A 8 -14.52 -10.49 19.08
N CYS A 9 -13.63 -10.16 18.14
CA CYS A 9 -13.85 -9.04 17.21
C CYS A 9 -15.08 -9.29 16.32
N CYS A 10 -15.21 -10.49 15.74
CA CYS A 10 -16.35 -10.84 14.90
C CYS A 10 -17.69 -10.74 15.67
N GLU A 11 -17.73 -11.23 16.90
CA GLU A 11 -18.92 -11.14 17.76
C GLU A 11 -19.30 -9.69 18.11
N ASP A 12 -18.31 -8.81 18.30
CA ASP A 12 -18.56 -7.39 18.53
C ASP A 12 -19.10 -6.68 17.28
N LEU A 13 -18.49 -6.95 16.11
CA LEU A 13 -18.96 -6.42 14.83
C LEU A 13 -20.37 -6.93 14.50
N GLU A 14 -20.68 -8.19 14.79
CA GLU A 14 -22.00 -8.79 14.61
C GLU A 14 -23.06 -8.09 15.46
N LYS A 15 -22.77 -7.82 16.74
CA LYS A 15 -23.67 -7.07 17.63
C LYS A 15 -23.98 -5.65 17.12
N LYS A 16 -23.09 -5.09 16.31
CA LYS A 16 -23.23 -3.76 15.69
C LYS A 16 -23.80 -3.77 14.28
N GLY A 17 -24.18 -4.95 13.77
CA GLY A 17 -24.64 -5.09 12.37
C GLY A 17 -23.54 -4.79 11.34
N GLN A 18 -22.27 -4.89 11.74
CA GLN A 18 -21.08 -4.63 10.92
C GLN A 18 -20.41 -5.93 10.45
N LEU A 19 -21.05 -7.08 10.66
CA LEU A 19 -20.61 -8.37 10.17
C LEU A 19 -21.79 -9.15 9.60
N LEU A 20 -21.58 -9.75 8.43
CA LEU A 20 -22.52 -10.64 7.76
C LEU A 20 -21.97 -12.08 7.76
N ARG A 21 -22.81 -13.03 8.16
CA ARG A 21 -22.49 -14.46 8.13
C ARG A 21 -22.96 -15.09 6.82
N ILE A 22 -22.03 -15.72 6.11
CA ILE A 22 -22.29 -16.47 4.89
C ILE A 22 -22.35 -17.95 5.25
N LYS A 23 -23.58 -18.51 5.29
CA LYS A 23 -23.86 -19.88 5.74
C LYS A 23 -23.71 -20.93 4.65
N GLU A 24 -23.84 -20.51 3.40
CA GLU A 24 -23.65 -21.37 2.23
C GLU A 24 -22.17 -21.72 2.06
N GLU A 25 -21.91 -22.89 1.48
CA GLU A 25 -20.54 -23.29 1.16
C GLU A 25 -20.09 -22.55 -0.10
N LEU A 26 -18.99 -21.78 0.02
CA LEU A 26 -18.42 -21.04 -1.09
C LEU A 26 -17.00 -21.50 -1.40
N ASP A 27 -16.61 -21.35 -2.67
CA ASP A 27 -15.30 -21.73 -3.16
C ASP A 27 -14.24 -20.67 -2.77
N PRO A 28 -13.15 -21.06 -2.07
CA PRO A 28 -12.04 -20.13 -1.79
C PRO A 28 -11.26 -19.74 -3.05
N ASP A 29 -11.44 -20.46 -4.15
CA ASP A 29 -10.87 -20.16 -5.45
C ASP A 29 -11.77 -19.18 -6.23
N LEU A 30 -11.33 -17.91 -6.31
CA LEU A 30 -11.97 -16.78 -6.99
C LEU A 30 -13.33 -16.33 -6.45
N VAL A 31 -14.24 -17.23 -6.07
CA VAL A 31 -15.63 -16.91 -5.67
C VAL A 31 -15.68 -16.09 -4.37
N ILE A 32 -15.08 -16.61 -3.30
CA ILE A 32 -14.99 -15.88 -2.01
C ILE A 32 -14.28 -14.52 -2.18
N PRO A 33 -13.11 -14.44 -2.85
CA PRO A 33 -12.43 -13.16 -3.11
C PRO A 33 -13.24 -12.18 -3.96
N GLU A 34 -13.94 -12.64 -4.99
CA GLU A 34 -14.80 -11.79 -5.82
C GLU A 34 -15.95 -11.19 -5.00
N LEU A 35 -16.62 -12.01 -4.17
CA LEU A 35 -17.66 -11.51 -3.27
C LEU A 35 -17.09 -10.48 -2.29
N HIS A 36 -15.91 -10.75 -1.70
CA HIS A 36 -15.22 -9.80 -0.83
C HIS A 36 -14.99 -8.46 -1.52
N ARG A 37 -14.43 -8.44 -2.75
CA ARG A 37 -14.14 -7.20 -3.49
C ARG A 37 -15.39 -6.37 -3.72
N ARG A 38 -16.51 -7.00 -4.09
CA ARG A 38 -17.78 -6.30 -4.31
C ARG A 38 -18.35 -5.70 -3.03
N ILE A 39 -18.31 -6.46 -1.94
CA ILE A 39 -18.72 -5.99 -0.62
C ILE A 39 -17.85 -4.81 -0.16
N TYR A 40 -16.53 -4.86 -0.40
CA TYR A 40 -15.64 -3.75 -0.13
C TYR A 40 -15.99 -2.50 -0.96
N GLN A 41 -16.16 -2.66 -2.28
CA GLN A 41 -16.48 -1.55 -3.20
C GLN A 41 -17.74 -0.77 -2.79
N MET A 42 -18.73 -1.47 -2.26
CA MET A 42 -19.98 -0.86 -1.76
C MET A 42 -19.92 -0.46 -0.27
N LYS A 43 -18.74 -0.48 0.35
CA LYS A 43 -18.50 -0.16 1.79
C LYS A 43 -19.34 -1.03 2.75
N GLY A 44 -19.50 -2.30 2.43
CA GLY A 44 -20.30 -3.26 3.17
C GLY A 44 -19.65 -3.79 4.48
N PRO A 45 -20.34 -4.72 5.17
CA PRO A 45 -19.91 -5.28 6.45
C PRO A 45 -18.69 -6.22 6.29
N ALA A 46 -18.08 -6.59 7.41
CA ALA A 46 -17.16 -7.72 7.46
C ALA A 46 -17.87 -9.03 7.08
N LEU A 47 -17.15 -10.01 6.54
CA LEU A 47 -17.72 -11.28 6.08
C LEU A 47 -17.17 -12.44 6.89
N LEU A 48 -18.05 -13.23 7.51
CA LEU A 48 -17.71 -14.51 8.12
C LEU A 48 -18.26 -15.65 7.27
N PHE A 49 -17.37 -16.40 6.62
CA PHE A 49 -17.71 -17.58 5.83
C PHE A 49 -17.74 -18.81 6.74
N GLU A 50 -18.94 -19.33 6.98
CA GLU A 50 -19.12 -20.45 7.91
C GLU A 50 -18.71 -21.80 7.30
N LYS A 51 -18.72 -21.90 5.96
CA LYS A 51 -18.34 -23.09 5.21
C LYS A 51 -17.48 -22.70 4.02
N VAL A 52 -16.22 -23.12 4.05
CA VAL A 52 -15.29 -22.96 2.94
C VAL A 52 -15.08 -24.31 2.30
N LYS A 53 -15.33 -24.40 0.99
CA LYS A 53 -15.19 -25.65 0.25
C LYS A 53 -13.77 -26.22 0.43
N ASN A 54 -13.69 -27.53 0.65
CA ASN A 54 -12.43 -28.28 0.88
C ASN A 54 -11.64 -27.87 2.14
N SER A 55 -12.21 -27.11 3.08
CA SER A 55 -11.57 -26.79 4.36
C SER A 55 -12.51 -27.07 5.54
N PRO A 56 -12.05 -27.64 6.65
CA PRO A 56 -12.84 -27.77 7.87
C PRO A 56 -12.94 -26.44 8.64
N PHE A 57 -12.25 -25.38 8.20
CA PHE A 57 -12.15 -24.13 8.92
C PHE A 57 -13.06 -23.05 8.33
N GLN A 58 -13.51 -22.15 9.20
CA GLN A 58 -14.20 -20.92 8.81
C GLN A 58 -13.18 -19.88 8.36
N ALA A 59 -13.59 -18.98 7.47
CA ALA A 59 -12.76 -17.86 7.02
C ALA A 59 -13.45 -16.53 7.28
N VAL A 60 -12.66 -15.48 7.49
CA VAL A 60 -13.15 -14.13 7.72
C VAL A 60 -12.33 -13.13 6.93
N SER A 61 -13.01 -12.15 6.35
CA SER A 61 -12.38 -11.06 5.61
C SER A 61 -13.16 -9.76 5.74
N ASN A 62 -12.61 -8.69 5.17
CA ASN A 62 -13.23 -7.37 5.17
C ASN A 62 -13.44 -6.77 6.58
N ILE A 63 -12.63 -7.20 7.55
CA ILE A 63 -12.63 -6.67 8.92
C ILE A 63 -12.30 -5.17 8.90
N PHE A 64 -11.35 -4.76 8.07
CA PHE A 64 -10.92 -3.38 7.87
C PHE A 64 -11.56 -2.72 6.64
N GLY A 65 -12.65 -3.30 6.13
CA GLY A 65 -13.25 -2.93 4.85
C GLY A 65 -13.89 -1.54 4.75
N THR A 66 -13.99 -0.80 5.85
CA THR A 66 -14.38 0.61 5.83
C THR A 66 -13.51 1.40 6.80
N SER A 67 -13.26 2.67 6.49
CA SER A 67 -12.50 3.54 7.38
C SER A 67 -13.19 3.65 8.74
N GLU A 68 -14.52 3.84 8.76
CA GLU A 68 -15.31 3.97 9.98
C GLU A 68 -15.19 2.72 10.88
N ARG A 69 -15.28 1.51 10.29
CA ARG A 69 -15.12 0.25 11.03
C ARG A 69 -13.70 0.11 11.54
N THR A 70 -12.71 0.44 10.71
CA THR A 70 -11.30 0.35 11.09
C THR A 70 -11.00 1.30 12.25
N PHE A 71 -11.39 2.58 12.18
CA PHE A 71 -11.25 3.53 13.29
C PHE A 71 -11.99 3.08 14.54
N TYR A 72 -13.19 2.50 14.39
CA TYR A 72 -13.94 1.94 15.50
C TYR A 72 -13.16 0.82 16.24
N LEU A 73 -12.51 -0.08 15.51
CA LEU A 73 -11.71 -1.17 16.11
C LEU A 73 -10.56 -0.63 16.98
N PHE A 74 -10.02 0.54 16.65
CA PHE A 74 -8.85 1.13 17.30
C PHE A 74 -9.14 2.41 18.12
N GLU A 75 -10.38 2.85 18.22
CA GLU A 75 -10.73 4.18 18.77
C GLU A 75 -10.10 4.47 20.14
N ASP A 76 -10.23 3.54 21.09
CA ASP A 76 -9.68 3.72 22.44
C ASP A 76 -8.16 3.79 22.46
N VAL A 77 -7.49 3.05 21.58
CA VAL A 77 -6.02 3.02 21.56
C VAL A 77 -5.44 4.20 20.81
N LEU A 78 -6.13 4.70 19.78
CA LEU A 78 -5.76 5.94 19.08
C LEU A 78 -5.71 7.13 20.04
N LYS A 79 -6.72 7.29 20.91
CA LYS A 79 -6.74 8.32 21.97
C LYS A 79 -5.54 8.23 22.92
N ARG A 80 -5.03 7.01 23.18
CA ARG A 80 -3.84 6.79 24.02
C ARG A 80 -2.54 7.09 23.26
N PHE A 81 -2.49 6.81 21.97
CA PHE A 81 -1.37 7.18 21.12
C PHE A 81 -1.24 8.69 20.95
N GLU A 82 -2.34 9.42 20.75
CA GLU A 82 -2.33 10.88 20.75
C GLU A 82 -1.72 11.44 22.05
N TRP A 83 -2.09 10.87 23.20
CA TRP A 83 -1.49 11.23 24.48
C TRP A 83 0.02 10.93 24.51
N LEU A 84 0.44 9.75 24.06
CA LEU A 84 1.86 9.35 24.04
C LEU A 84 2.68 10.26 23.11
N ILE A 85 2.13 10.64 21.97
CA ILE A 85 2.76 11.55 21.00
C ILE A 85 2.90 12.95 21.60
N LYS A 86 1.86 13.48 22.24
CA LYS A 86 1.92 14.77 22.96
C LYS A 86 3.00 14.77 24.03
N VAL A 87 3.16 13.67 24.76
CA VAL A 87 4.24 13.50 25.75
C VAL A 87 5.63 13.43 25.08
N LYS A 88 5.75 12.78 23.93
CA LYS A 88 7.01 12.73 23.16
C LYS A 88 7.41 14.12 22.64
N ILE A 89 6.44 14.90 22.16
CA ILE A 89 6.65 16.25 21.61
C ILE A 89 6.94 17.26 22.73
N ASP A 90 6.15 17.27 23.81
CA ASP A 90 6.35 18.10 25.00
C ASP A 90 6.40 17.23 26.27
N PRO A 91 7.60 16.79 26.70
CA PRO A 91 7.73 16.01 27.93
C PRO A 91 7.24 16.73 29.19
N PHE A 92 7.22 18.07 29.19
CA PHE A 92 6.72 18.86 30.32
C PHE A 92 5.18 18.80 30.44
N SER A 93 4.47 18.29 29.43
CA SER A 93 3.03 18.01 29.52
C SER A 93 2.67 17.05 30.65
N LEU A 94 3.58 16.11 31.01
CA LEU A 94 3.42 15.18 32.12
C LEU A 94 3.31 15.89 33.48
N LEU A 95 4.02 17.00 33.65
CA LEU A 95 3.99 17.81 34.88
C LEU A 95 2.72 18.68 34.96
N LYS A 96 2.21 19.12 33.81
CA LYS A 96 0.99 19.95 33.72
C LYS A 96 -0.28 19.14 33.94
N ASN A 97 -0.28 17.84 33.63
CA ASN A 97 -1.46 16.98 33.79
C ASN A 97 -1.10 15.57 34.34
N PRO A 98 -0.68 15.46 35.62
CA PRO A 98 -0.24 14.19 36.21
C PRO A 98 -1.34 13.12 36.28
N GLY A 99 -2.63 13.53 36.32
CA GLY A 99 -3.76 12.61 36.29
C GLY A 99 -3.87 11.81 34.98
N SER A 100 -3.54 12.43 33.84
CA SER A 100 -3.50 11.74 32.55
C SER A 100 -2.44 10.64 32.50
N SER A 101 -1.28 10.89 33.11
CA SER A 101 -0.15 9.96 33.17
C SER A 101 -0.48 8.73 34.01
N LEU A 102 -1.11 8.92 35.18
CA LEU A 102 -1.56 7.82 36.03
C LEU A 102 -2.61 6.93 35.34
N ARG A 103 -3.50 7.53 34.53
CA ARG A 103 -4.53 6.79 33.79
C ARG A 103 -3.94 5.92 32.66
N ASN A 104 -2.88 6.38 32.00
CA ASN A 104 -2.27 5.68 30.87
C ASN A 104 -1.12 4.74 31.27
N LEU A 105 -0.61 4.83 32.51
CA LEU A 105 0.46 3.94 32.98
C LEU A 105 0.11 2.44 32.90
N PRO A 106 -1.10 1.97 33.30
CA PRO A 106 -1.50 0.58 33.12
C PRO A 106 -1.47 0.11 31.66
N TRP A 107 -1.77 1.01 30.72
CA TRP A 107 -1.70 0.72 29.30
C TRP A 107 -0.27 0.51 28.82
N LEU A 108 0.70 1.29 29.30
CA LEU A 108 2.12 1.10 28.92
C LEU A 108 2.67 -0.28 29.32
N PHE A 109 2.17 -0.88 30.40
CA PHE A 109 2.52 -2.27 30.77
C PHE A 109 2.07 -3.31 29.74
N SER A 110 1.11 -2.98 28.86
CA SER A 110 0.72 -3.86 27.76
C SER A 110 1.82 -4.06 26.72
N ALA A 111 2.82 -3.16 26.65
CA ALA A 111 4.01 -3.34 25.83
C ALA A 111 4.87 -4.53 26.27
N ILE A 112 4.78 -4.97 27.53
CA ILE A 112 5.66 -6.00 28.07
C ILE A 112 5.09 -7.38 27.70
N PRO A 113 5.74 -8.14 26.80
CA PRO A 113 5.25 -9.47 26.44
C PRO A 113 5.30 -10.42 27.65
N PHE A 114 4.55 -11.51 27.57
CA PHE A 114 4.45 -12.49 28.64
C PHE A 114 4.56 -13.91 28.11
N LYS A 115 5.53 -14.66 28.64
CA LYS A 115 5.75 -16.07 28.29
C LYS A 115 4.79 -16.97 29.08
N LYS A 116 3.93 -17.72 28.38
CA LYS A 116 3.09 -18.78 28.95
C LYS A 116 3.84 -20.11 28.93
N ARG A 117 3.53 -20.97 29.92
CA ARG A 117 4.03 -22.35 29.98
C ARG A 117 3.27 -23.29 29.05
N ASN A 118 1.94 -23.15 28.99
CA ASN A 118 1.09 -23.97 28.16
C ASN A 118 0.81 -23.28 26.83
N VAL A 119 0.87 -24.05 25.75
CA VAL A 119 0.53 -23.60 24.39
C VAL A 119 -0.98 -23.66 24.21
N ALA A 120 -1.58 -22.56 23.77
CA ALA A 120 -3.01 -22.43 23.48
C ALA A 120 -3.40 -23.11 22.16
N LEU A 121 -2.49 -23.17 21.20
CA LEU A 121 -2.64 -23.89 19.94
C LEU A 121 -2.26 -25.36 20.15
N GLN A 122 -3.25 -26.21 20.41
CA GLN A 122 -3.04 -27.61 20.79
C GLN A 122 -3.29 -28.60 19.64
N SER A 123 -3.99 -28.16 18.59
CA SER A 123 -4.34 -28.98 17.44
C SER A 123 -3.39 -28.74 16.28
N ILE A 124 -3.17 -29.77 15.47
CA ILE A 124 -2.28 -29.75 14.30
C ILE A 124 -3.08 -30.20 13.08
N CYS A 125 -2.86 -29.55 11.95
CA CYS A 125 -3.44 -29.91 10.65
C CYS A 125 -2.38 -29.84 9.53
N SER A 126 -2.75 -30.26 8.32
CA SER A 126 -1.92 -30.08 7.12
C SER A 126 -2.20 -28.72 6.46
N ILE A 127 -1.31 -28.27 5.57
CA ILE A 127 -1.51 -27.04 4.79
C ILE A 127 -2.72 -27.20 3.85
N SER A 128 -2.91 -28.41 3.32
CA SER A 128 -4.04 -28.79 2.47
C SER A 128 -5.40 -28.67 3.16
N ASN A 129 -5.46 -28.60 4.49
CA ASN A 129 -6.69 -28.33 5.23
C ASN A 129 -7.02 -26.83 5.33
N LEU A 130 -6.07 -25.93 5.10
CA LEU A 130 -6.29 -24.49 5.25
C LEU A 130 -7.23 -23.96 4.13
N PRO A 131 -7.99 -22.88 4.38
CA PRO A 131 -8.72 -22.19 3.31
C PRO A 131 -7.75 -21.66 2.24
N LYS A 132 -7.70 -22.37 1.10
CA LYS A 132 -6.83 -22.09 -0.04
C LYS A 132 -7.34 -20.91 -0.87
N ILE A 133 -7.19 -19.69 -0.34
CA ILE A 133 -7.67 -18.45 -0.98
C ILE A 133 -6.82 -18.13 -2.22
N ARG A 134 -7.41 -18.21 -3.41
CA ARG A 134 -6.82 -17.71 -4.66
C ARG A 134 -7.64 -16.52 -5.17
N ALA A 135 -7.04 -15.33 -5.17
CA ALA A 135 -7.76 -14.06 -5.31
C ALA A 135 -8.00 -13.66 -6.78
N TRP A 136 -7.06 -13.96 -7.66
CA TRP A 136 -7.09 -13.58 -9.06
C TRP A 136 -6.84 -14.76 -9.99
N PRO A 137 -7.42 -14.77 -11.22
CA PRO A 137 -7.38 -15.93 -12.10
C PRO A 137 -5.98 -16.40 -12.51
N LYS A 138 -4.99 -15.50 -12.57
CA LYS A 138 -3.61 -15.83 -12.95
C LYS A 138 -2.66 -15.91 -11.75
N ASP A 139 -3.18 -15.90 -10.53
CA ASP A 139 -2.37 -16.15 -9.34
C ASP A 139 -1.74 -17.56 -9.43
N GLY A 140 -0.45 -17.65 -9.09
CA GLY A 140 0.34 -18.88 -9.19
C GLY A 140 -0.09 -20.01 -8.24
N GLY A 141 -0.95 -19.69 -7.28
CA GLY A 141 -1.50 -20.59 -6.28
C GLY A 141 -2.35 -19.84 -5.26
N SER A 142 -2.52 -20.43 -4.08
CA SER A 142 -3.24 -19.83 -2.96
C SER A 142 -2.29 -19.05 -2.06
N PHE A 143 -2.75 -17.94 -1.47
CA PHE A 143 -1.88 -17.04 -0.71
C PHE A 143 -2.41 -16.72 0.68
N ILE A 144 -1.49 -16.62 1.65
CA ILE A 144 -1.76 -15.93 2.92
C ILE A 144 -1.49 -14.44 2.71
N THR A 145 -2.53 -13.61 2.83
CA THR A 145 -2.46 -12.17 2.58
C THR A 145 -2.31 -11.30 3.82
N LEU A 146 -2.68 -11.80 5.02
CA LEU A 146 -2.48 -11.12 6.30
C LEU A 146 -1.54 -11.88 7.29
N PRO A 147 -0.39 -12.41 6.84
CA PRO A 147 0.50 -13.16 7.72
C PRO A 147 1.24 -12.23 8.69
N GLN A 148 1.52 -12.75 9.89
CA GLN A 148 2.41 -12.17 10.87
C GLN A 148 3.68 -13.03 10.91
N VAL A 149 4.65 -12.73 10.04
CA VAL A 149 5.89 -13.52 9.93
C VAL A 149 6.88 -13.07 10.99
N ILE A 150 7.10 -13.93 11.99
CA ILE A 150 7.95 -13.67 13.14
C ILE A 150 9.33 -14.29 12.90
N SER A 151 10.36 -13.47 12.96
CA SER A 151 11.76 -13.88 12.85
C SER A 151 12.61 -13.29 13.97
N PHE A 152 13.72 -13.95 14.28
CA PHE A 152 14.69 -13.54 15.30
C PHE A 152 16.11 -13.60 14.75
N PRO A 153 17.07 -12.89 15.36
CA PRO A 153 18.48 -13.11 15.08
C PRO A 153 18.95 -14.46 15.67
N PRO A 154 20.09 -15.00 15.18
CA PRO A 154 20.63 -16.28 15.65
C PRO A 154 20.79 -16.35 17.17
N GLY A 155 20.35 -17.47 17.76
CA GLY A 155 20.48 -17.73 19.20
C GLY A 155 19.53 -16.92 20.09
N SER A 156 18.62 -16.13 19.53
CA SER A 156 17.63 -15.35 20.30
C SER A 156 16.20 -15.81 20.04
N MET A 157 15.38 -15.74 21.08
CA MET A 157 13.92 -15.77 21.03
C MET A 157 13.35 -14.67 21.93
N ASN A 158 14.12 -13.59 22.09
CA ASN A 158 13.75 -12.45 22.91
C ASN A 158 12.76 -11.58 22.12
N PRO A 159 11.51 -11.38 22.59
CA PRO A 159 10.52 -10.55 21.91
C PRO A 159 10.99 -9.14 21.55
N LYS A 160 11.95 -8.56 22.29
CA LYS A 160 12.49 -7.23 22.00
C LYS A 160 13.31 -7.15 20.71
N GLN A 161 13.80 -8.30 20.24
CA GLN A 161 14.62 -8.44 19.04
C GLN A 161 13.84 -9.11 17.90
N ALA A 162 12.54 -9.36 18.09
CA ALA A 162 11.72 -9.93 17.05
C ALA A 162 11.45 -8.89 15.96
N ASN A 163 11.48 -9.35 14.71
CA ASN A 163 10.82 -8.66 13.62
C ASN A 163 9.52 -9.40 13.30
N VAL A 164 8.41 -8.67 13.22
CA VAL A 164 7.14 -9.17 12.71
C VAL A 164 6.78 -8.41 11.45
N GLY A 165 6.82 -9.09 10.31
CA GLY A 165 6.47 -8.49 9.02
C GLY A 165 5.26 -9.14 8.37
N MET A 166 4.55 -8.38 7.56
CA MET A 166 3.53 -8.91 6.65
C MET A 166 4.16 -9.17 5.27
N TYR A 167 4.48 -10.43 5.01
CA TYR A 167 5.08 -10.90 3.76
C TYR A 167 4.15 -11.94 3.16
N ARG A 168 3.65 -11.74 1.94
CA ARG A 168 2.74 -12.73 1.33
C ARG A 168 3.40 -14.10 1.24
N ILE A 169 2.60 -15.14 1.43
CA ILE A 169 3.08 -16.53 1.47
C ILE A 169 2.28 -17.36 0.49
N GLN A 170 2.96 -17.98 -0.47
CA GLN A 170 2.34 -18.90 -1.41
C GLN A 170 2.24 -20.29 -0.77
N LEU A 171 1.02 -20.79 -0.58
CA LEU A 171 0.74 -22.07 0.08
C LEU A 171 0.89 -23.27 -0.85
N ASP A 172 0.58 -23.09 -2.14
CA ASP A 172 0.58 -24.15 -3.14
C ASP A 172 0.76 -23.61 -4.56
N GLY A 173 0.70 -24.51 -5.55
CA GLY A 173 0.95 -24.19 -6.95
C GLY A 173 2.44 -24.11 -7.28
N ASN A 174 2.76 -23.76 -8.53
CA ASN A 174 4.12 -23.80 -9.08
C ASN A 174 4.85 -25.13 -8.75
N ASP A 175 6.12 -25.04 -8.32
CA ASP A 175 6.98 -26.19 -8.02
C ASP A 175 7.07 -26.50 -6.51
N TYR A 176 6.16 -25.95 -5.70
CA TYR A 176 6.10 -26.21 -4.26
C TYR A 176 5.49 -27.60 -3.99
N LEU A 177 6.16 -28.40 -3.17
CA LEU A 177 5.66 -29.70 -2.75
C LEU A 177 4.53 -29.53 -1.72
N GLU A 178 3.34 -30.04 -2.06
CA GLU A 178 2.15 -29.95 -1.20
C GLU A 178 2.43 -30.49 0.21
N ASP A 179 1.95 -29.76 1.22
CA ASP A 179 2.12 -30.04 2.66
C ASP A 179 3.57 -30.07 3.18
N GLN A 180 4.57 -29.83 2.33
CA GLN A 180 5.98 -29.87 2.70
C GLN A 180 6.68 -28.53 2.56
N GLU A 181 6.29 -27.74 1.56
CA GLU A 181 6.96 -26.50 1.20
C GLU A 181 5.98 -25.36 0.93
N ILE A 182 6.36 -24.14 1.31
CA ILE A 182 5.64 -22.91 0.98
C ILE A 182 6.62 -21.81 0.55
N GLY A 183 6.17 -20.89 -0.30
CA GLY A 183 6.94 -19.76 -0.80
C GLY A 183 6.89 -18.55 0.13
N LEU A 184 8.04 -17.91 0.36
CA LEU A 184 8.15 -16.73 1.22
C LEU A 184 8.61 -15.49 0.44
N HIS A 185 7.70 -14.58 0.14
CA HIS A 185 8.03 -13.35 -0.56
C HIS A 185 8.39 -12.23 0.43
N TYR A 186 9.66 -12.14 0.83
CA TYR A 186 10.16 -11.01 1.63
C TYR A 186 11.35 -10.32 0.98
N GLN A 187 11.46 -9.02 1.24
CA GLN A 187 12.54 -8.17 0.74
C GLN A 187 13.76 -8.21 1.68
N LEU A 188 14.97 -8.34 1.11
CA LEU A 188 16.22 -8.49 1.88
C LEU A 188 16.62 -7.23 2.68
N HIS A 189 16.12 -6.05 2.34
CA HIS A 189 16.42 -4.81 3.05
C HIS A 189 15.49 -4.57 4.26
N ARG A 190 14.52 -5.45 4.50
CA ARG A 190 13.60 -5.39 5.66
C ARG A 190 14.17 -6.18 6.84
N GLY A 191 13.56 -6.05 8.01
CA GLY A 191 14.03 -6.68 9.26
C GLY A 191 14.33 -8.18 9.14
N ILE A 192 13.45 -8.94 8.48
CA ILE A 192 13.65 -10.37 8.22
C ILE A 192 14.89 -10.66 7.35
N GLY A 193 15.23 -9.78 6.41
CA GLY A 193 16.41 -9.94 5.55
C GLY A 193 17.71 -9.81 6.33
N ILE A 194 17.75 -8.90 7.31
CA ILE A 194 18.87 -8.78 8.25
C ILE A 194 19.00 -10.05 9.09
N HIS A 195 17.90 -10.60 9.60
CA HIS A 195 17.92 -11.86 10.35
C HIS A 195 18.39 -13.03 9.48
N HIS A 196 17.89 -13.14 8.24
CA HIS A 196 18.33 -14.17 7.30
C HIS A 196 19.84 -14.09 7.05
N GLN A 197 20.36 -12.89 6.78
CA GLN A 197 21.79 -12.70 6.56
C GLN A 197 22.61 -13.10 7.79
N ASN A 198 22.16 -12.73 8.98
CA ASN A 198 22.82 -13.13 10.23
C ASN A 198 22.81 -14.65 10.42
N HIS A 199 21.70 -15.33 10.10
CA HIS A 199 21.61 -16.79 10.15
C HIS A 199 22.55 -17.48 9.17
N LYS A 200 22.69 -16.95 7.95
CA LYS A 200 23.67 -17.42 6.96
C LYS A 200 25.10 -17.24 7.46
N SER A 201 25.45 -16.06 7.96
CA SER A 201 26.78 -15.79 8.52
C SER A 201 27.10 -16.68 9.73
N ALA A 202 26.10 -16.99 10.55
CA ALA A 202 26.25 -17.88 11.71
C ALA A 202 26.10 -19.38 11.38
N GLN A 203 25.84 -19.74 10.11
CA GLN A 203 25.57 -21.12 9.66
C GLN A 203 24.54 -21.84 10.53
N SER A 204 23.45 -21.15 10.86
CA SER A 204 22.41 -21.62 11.78
C SER A 204 21.07 -21.75 11.08
N LYS A 205 20.22 -22.67 11.56
CA LYS A 205 18.87 -22.88 11.02
C LYS A 205 18.05 -21.60 11.18
N PHE A 206 17.47 -21.11 10.08
CA PHE A 206 16.61 -19.94 10.11
C PHE A 206 15.15 -20.38 10.33
N GLN A 207 14.75 -20.43 11.59
CA GLN A 207 13.42 -20.86 12.01
C GLN A 207 12.44 -19.69 12.02
N LEU A 208 11.25 -19.89 11.45
CA LEU A 208 10.20 -18.89 11.39
C LEU A 208 8.92 -19.36 12.07
N SER A 209 8.11 -18.41 12.51
CA SER A 209 6.76 -18.65 13.01
C SER A 209 5.81 -17.64 12.38
N ILE A 210 4.79 -18.12 11.69
CA ILE A 210 3.85 -17.31 10.92
C ILE A 210 2.50 -17.37 11.63
N GLY A 211 2.08 -16.26 12.23
CA GLY A 211 0.74 -16.12 12.79
C GLY A 211 -0.30 -15.77 11.72
N VAL A 212 -1.49 -16.36 11.81
CA VAL A 212 -2.67 -15.96 11.02
C VAL A 212 -3.87 -15.79 11.96
N GLY A 213 -4.62 -14.70 11.76
CA GLY A 213 -5.71 -14.31 12.65
C GLY A 213 -5.24 -13.70 13.97
N GLY A 214 -6.02 -13.89 15.03
CA GLY A 214 -5.84 -13.24 16.33
C GLY A 214 -6.43 -11.83 16.40
N PRO A 215 -6.15 -11.08 17.48
CA PRO A 215 -6.62 -9.71 17.62
C PRO A 215 -6.26 -8.85 16.40
N PRO A 216 -7.17 -8.02 15.85
CA PRO A 216 -6.90 -7.20 14.66
C PRO A 216 -5.64 -6.32 14.76
N ALA A 217 -5.28 -5.91 15.99
CA ALA A 217 -4.06 -5.18 16.29
C ALA A 217 -2.77 -5.90 15.87
N PHE A 218 -2.74 -7.24 15.83
CA PHE A 218 -1.52 -7.95 15.45
C PHE A 218 -1.22 -7.80 13.96
N SER A 219 -2.23 -7.88 13.10
CA SER A 219 -2.09 -7.62 11.66
C SER A 219 -1.71 -6.15 11.40
N LEU A 220 -2.31 -5.19 12.10
CA LEU A 220 -1.95 -3.77 11.94
C LEU A 220 -0.52 -3.48 12.45
N ALA A 221 -0.08 -4.15 13.52
CA ALA A 221 1.26 -3.96 14.07
C ALA A 221 2.38 -4.47 13.14
N SER A 222 2.13 -5.52 12.33
CA SER A 222 3.15 -6.11 11.44
C SER A 222 3.46 -5.29 10.18
N ILE A 223 2.69 -4.23 9.92
CA ILE A 223 2.90 -3.29 8.81
C ILE A 223 3.27 -1.89 9.28
N PHE A 224 3.25 -1.65 10.60
CA PHE A 224 3.49 -0.32 11.14
C PHE A 224 4.96 0.08 10.93
N PRO A 225 5.25 1.29 10.41
CA PRO A 225 6.62 1.75 10.22
C PRO A 225 7.23 2.19 11.55
N LEU A 226 7.70 1.23 12.35
CA LEU A 226 8.29 1.48 13.66
C LEU A 226 9.76 1.96 13.54
N PRO A 227 10.25 2.77 14.51
CA PRO A 227 11.66 3.08 14.62
C PRO A 227 12.51 1.82 14.84
N GLU A 228 13.77 1.87 14.38
CA GLU A 228 14.72 0.78 14.60
C GLU A 228 14.89 0.48 16.11
N GLY A 229 14.92 -0.81 16.45
CA GLY A 229 15.04 -1.28 17.83
C GLY A 229 13.73 -1.37 18.61
N LEU A 230 12.60 -0.90 18.07
CA LEU A 230 11.29 -1.14 18.65
C LEU A 230 10.61 -2.34 17.97
N SER A 231 10.53 -3.47 18.66
CA SER A 231 9.88 -4.65 18.11
C SER A 231 8.36 -4.51 17.98
N GLU A 232 7.83 -5.01 16.86
CA GLU A 232 6.40 -5.09 16.56
C GLU A 232 5.65 -5.96 17.58
N ILE A 233 6.31 -6.88 18.29
CA ILE A 233 5.67 -7.67 19.36
C ILE A 233 5.28 -6.77 20.54
N LEU A 234 6.17 -5.86 20.94
CA LEU A 234 5.90 -4.90 22.01
C LEU A 234 4.80 -3.94 21.57
N PHE A 235 4.89 -3.45 20.33
CA PHE A 235 3.91 -2.56 19.74
C PHE A 235 2.52 -3.21 19.62
N SER A 236 2.45 -4.49 19.22
CA SER A 236 1.21 -5.28 19.19
C SER A 236 0.51 -5.29 20.54
N GLY A 237 1.28 -5.37 21.63
CA GLY A 237 0.75 -5.32 22.99
C GLY A 237 0.11 -3.97 23.32
N LEU A 238 0.79 -2.87 22.98
CA LEU A 238 0.28 -1.50 23.13
C LEU A 238 -0.97 -1.27 22.29
N LEU A 239 -0.92 -1.64 21.01
CA LEU A 239 -1.99 -1.44 20.04
C LEU A 239 -3.24 -2.24 20.41
N ASN A 240 -3.08 -3.45 20.96
CA ASN A 240 -4.21 -4.24 21.47
C ASN A 240 -4.66 -3.82 22.89
N SER A 241 -3.89 -2.97 23.57
CA SER A 241 -4.02 -2.67 25.01
C SER A 241 -4.02 -3.93 25.90
N ARG A 242 -3.33 -4.99 25.45
CA ARG A 242 -3.22 -6.28 26.14
C ARG A 242 -1.87 -6.91 25.81
N ARG A 243 -1.17 -7.39 26.85
CA ARG A 243 0.16 -7.98 26.73
C ARG A 243 0.19 -9.11 25.70
N TYR A 244 1.18 -9.07 24.81
CA TYR A 244 1.42 -10.13 23.84
C TYR A 244 1.84 -11.42 24.54
N ALA A 245 1.02 -12.47 24.44
CA ALA A 245 1.32 -13.77 25.03
C ALA A 245 2.02 -14.68 24.01
N TYR A 246 3.11 -15.32 24.42
CA TYR A 246 3.85 -16.28 23.59
C TYR A 246 4.26 -17.51 24.41
N ALA A 247 4.57 -18.61 23.74
CA ALA A 247 5.22 -19.79 24.31
C ALA A 247 6.39 -20.20 23.41
N ILE A 248 7.26 -21.08 23.93
CA ILE A 248 8.31 -21.71 23.11
C ILE A 248 8.02 -23.21 23.08
N GLN A 249 7.84 -23.77 21.89
CA GLN A 249 7.50 -25.18 21.67
C GLN A 249 8.29 -25.70 20.47
N ASP A 250 8.91 -26.88 20.59
CA ASP A 250 9.71 -27.50 19.53
C ASP A 250 10.82 -26.58 18.97
N GLY A 251 11.32 -25.64 19.77
CA GLY A 251 12.30 -24.63 19.35
C GLY A 251 11.71 -23.39 18.65
N TYR A 252 10.40 -23.34 18.43
CA TYR A 252 9.72 -22.23 17.75
C TYR A 252 9.05 -21.25 18.72
N PHE A 253 8.90 -20.00 18.27
CA PHE A 253 8.15 -18.97 18.97
C PHE A 253 6.67 -19.05 18.62
N ILE A 254 5.83 -19.51 19.55
CA ILE A 254 4.40 -19.70 19.30
C ILE A 254 3.59 -18.54 19.90
N PRO A 255 3.10 -17.59 19.08
CA PRO A 255 2.18 -16.57 19.57
C PRO A 255 0.86 -17.21 20.00
N GLN A 256 0.33 -16.79 21.16
CA GLN A 256 -0.76 -17.53 21.83
C GLN A 256 -2.15 -17.02 21.46
N ASP A 257 -2.25 -15.78 21.00
CA ASP A 257 -3.53 -15.13 20.71
C ASP A 257 -3.94 -15.22 19.23
N VAL A 258 -3.07 -15.73 18.34
CA VAL A 258 -3.40 -16.01 16.92
C VAL A 258 -4.32 -17.23 16.77
N ASP A 259 -5.00 -17.36 15.63
CA ASP A 259 -5.89 -18.50 15.36
C ASP A 259 -5.11 -19.70 14.79
N PHE A 260 -4.13 -19.42 13.94
CA PHE A 260 -3.18 -20.38 13.39
C PHE A 260 -1.74 -19.92 13.58
N CYS A 261 -0.82 -20.86 13.76
CA CYS A 261 0.62 -20.62 13.72
C CYS A 261 1.28 -21.67 12.82
N ILE A 262 1.92 -21.25 11.73
CA ILE A 262 2.71 -22.12 10.86
C ILE A 262 4.18 -21.98 11.27
N THR A 263 4.81 -23.07 11.66
CA THR A 263 6.23 -23.11 12.01
C THR A 263 7.00 -23.87 10.96
N GLY A 264 8.21 -23.42 10.62
CA GLY A 264 9.09 -24.11 9.67
C GLY A 264 10.49 -23.53 9.64
N THR A 265 11.36 -24.11 8.81
CA THR A 265 12.74 -23.64 8.61
C THR A 265 12.92 -23.16 7.18
N VAL A 266 13.57 -22.01 6.99
CA VAL A 266 13.93 -21.52 5.66
C VAL A 266 15.07 -22.39 5.12
N GLU A 267 14.88 -22.95 3.93
CA GLU A 267 15.90 -23.74 3.25
C GLU A 267 17.05 -22.86 2.79
N ASP A 268 18.28 -23.29 3.08
CA ASP A 268 19.47 -22.56 2.64
C ASP A 268 19.74 -22.86 1.15
N GLN A 269 20.03 -21.81 0.38
CA GLN A 269 20.34 -21.88 -1.05
C GLN A 269 19.26 -22.48 -1.97
N VAL A 270 18.06 -22.77 -1.46
CA VAL A 270 16.92 -23.21 -2.27
C VAL A 270 15.99 -22.02 -2.52
N LEU A 271 15.82 -21.68 -3.80
CA LEU A 271 14.84 -20.72 -4.25
C LEU A 271 13.88 -21.41 -5.23
N LYS A 272 12.60 -21.05 -5.16
CA LYS A 272 11.55 -21.51 -6.09
C LYS A 272 10.75 -20.32 -6.59
N GLU A 273 10.13 -20.49 -7.76
CA GLU A 273 9.30 -19.45 -8.37
C GLU A 273 8.03 -19.18 -7.54
N GLU A 274 7.94 -17.98 -6.97
CA GLU A 274 6.74 -17.44 -6.34
C GLU A 274 5.96 -16.59 -7.33
N GLY A 275 4.63 -16.60 -7.24
CA GLY A 275 3.76 -15.83 -8.11
C GLY A 275 3.38 -16.55 -9.43
N PRO A 276 2.73 -15.87 -10.39
CA PRO A 276 2.36 -14.45 -10.34
C PRO A 276 1.38 -14.20 -9.21
N PHE A 277 1.25 -12.95 -8.79
CA PHE A 277 0.34 -12.58 -7.70
C PHE A 277 -0.31 -11.24 -8.01
N GLY A 278 -1.62 -11.15 -7.87
CA GLY A 278 -2.31 -9.88 -8.01
C GLY A 278 -1.99 -8.93 -6.87
N ASP A 279 -1.25 -7.85 -7.16
CA ASP A 279 -0.70 -6.96 -6.16
C ASP A 279 -1.53 -5.70 -5.94
N HIS A 280 -1.22 -4.97 -4.87
CA HIS A 280 -1.89 -3.74 -4.45
C HIS A 280 -1.69 -2.57 -5.44
N LEU A 281 -0.86 -2.71 -6.46
CA LEU A 281 -0.80 -1.74 -7.56
C LEU A 281 -1.90 -1.95 -8.61
N GLY A 282 -2.68 -3.03 -8.52
CA GLY A 282 -3.68 -3.38 -9.54
C GLY A 282 -3.12 -4.13 -10.74
N TYR A 283 -1.91 -4.67 -10.63
CA TYR A 283 -1.23 -5.47 -11.65
C TYR A 283 -0.73 -6.79 -11.06
N TYR A 284 -0.45 -7.76 -11.93
CA TYR A 284 0.20 -9.01 -11.54
C TYR A 284 1.70 -8.80 -11.34
N SER A 285 2.18 -8.99 -10.11
CA SER A 285 3.59 -9.17 -9.85
C SER A 285 4.08 -10.42 -10.58
N LEU A 286 5.23 -10.30 -11.25
CA LEU A 286 5.79 -11.37 -12.07
C LEU A 286 6.35 -12.51 -11.21
N LYS A 287 6.63 -13.64 -11.86
CA LYS A 287 7.31 -14.76 -11.20
C LYS A 287 8.77 -14.41 -10.92
N HIS A 288 9.21 -14.70 -9.69
CA HIS A 288 10.60 -14.51 -9.28
C HIS A 288 11.02 -15.61 -8.29
N PRO A 289 12.33 -15.92 -8.21
CA PRO A 289 12.85 -16.90 -7.27
C PRO A 289 12.87 -16.34 -5.84
N PHE A 290 12.15 -17.00 -4.93
CA PHE A 290 12.07 -16.64 -3.51
C PHE A 290 12.42 -17.81 -2.58
N PRO A 291 12.82 -17.53 -1.32
CA PRO A 291 13.10 -18.56 -0.31
C PRO A 291 11.93 -19.50 -0.04
N VAL A 292 12.27 -20.76 0.22
CA VAL A 292 11.31 -21.82 0.56
C VAL A 292 11.32 -22.07 2.06
N LEU A 293 10.14 -22.20 2.66
CA LEU A 293 10.00 -22.73 4.02
C LEU A 293 9.67 -24.22 3.96
N SER A 294 10.36 -25.04 4.75
CA SER A 294 10.16 -26.48 4.86
C SER A 294 9.97 -26.92 6.32
N HIS A 295 9.85 -28.24 6.53
CA HIS A 295 9.65 -28.86 7.86
C HIS A 295 8.44 -28.26 8.60
N ILE A 296 7.35 -28.12 7.84
CA ILE A 296 6.21 -27.32 8.25
C ILE A 296 5.35 -28.07 9.27
N LYS A 297 4.88 -27.33 10.28
CA LYS A 297 3.80 -27.76 11.17
C LYS A 297 2.79 -26.63 11.33
N VAL A 298 1.52 -26.93 11.12
CA VAL A 298 0.42 -25.96 11.24
C VAL A 298 -0.33 -26.20 12.55
N TRP A 299 -0.15 -25.30 13.51
CA TRP A 299 -0.82 -25.31 14.80
C TRP A 299 -2.08 -24.45 14.73
N HIS A 300 -3.17 -24.85 15.39
CA HIS A 300 -4.39 -24.05 15.45
C HIS A 300 -5.12 -24.15 16.80
N LYS A 301 -5.97 -23.16 17.08
CA LYS A 301 -6.91 -23.18 18.21
C LYS A 301 -8.07 -24.14 17.96
N ALA A 302 -8.85 -24.43 19.00
CA ALA A 302 -10.03 -25.28 18.90
C ALA A 302 -11.13 -24.74 17.98
N ASP A 303 -11.30 -23.41 17.92
CA ASP A 303 -12.29 -22.72 17.08
C ASP A 303 -11.61 -21.56 16.33
N PRO A 304 -10.78 -21.88 15.32
CA PRO A 304 -9.94 -20.88 14.66
C PRO A 304 -10.68 -20.23 13.49
N LEU A 305 -10.36 -18.95 13.23
CA LEU A 305 -10.84 -18.21 12.07
C LEU A 305 -9.67 -17.93 11.11
N TRP A 306 -9.80 -18.33 9.86
CA TRP A 306 -8.81 -18.02 8.83
C TRP A 306 -8.99 -16.58 8.34
N HIS A 307 -8.12 -15.69 8.80
CA HIS A 307 -8.17 -14.28 8.44
C HIS A 307 -7.45 -14.03 7.11
N PHE A 308 -8.17 -13.46 6.14
CA PHE A 308 -7.58 -13.08 4.86
C PHE A 308 -8.15 -11.75 4.38
N THR A 309 -7.43 -11.14 3.45
CA THR A 309 -7.88 -9.99 2.65
C THR A 309 -7.66 -10.25 1.16
N VAL A 310 -8.23 -9.41 0.30
CA VAL A 310 -7.99 -9.41 -1.14
C VAL A 310 -7.33 -8.09 -1.52
N VAL A 311 -6.12 -8.18 -2.05
CA VAL A 311 -5.40 -7.02 -2.60
C VAL A 311 -5.63 -6.91 -4.10
N GLY A 312 -5.46 -5.71 -4.64
CA GLY A 312 -5.67 -5.44 -6.06
C GLY A 312 -5.59 -3.95 -6.36
N ARG A 313 -6.29 -3.50 -7.40
CA ARG A 313 -6.31 -2.07 -7.74
C ARG A 313 -6.90 -1.26 -6.58
N PRO A 314 -6.16 -0.28 -6.01
CA PRO A 314 -6.66 0.53 -4.91
C PRO A 314 -7.85 1.39 -5.33
N PRO A 315 -8.76 1.70 -4.38
CA PRO A 315 -8.69 1.31 -2.98
C PRO A 315 -9.11 -0.15 -2.75
N GLN A 316 -8.54 -0.80 -1.74
CA GLN A 316 -8.88 -2.14 -1.24
C GLN A 316 -8.79 -2.14 0.30
N GLU A 317 -9.11 -3.25 0.98
CA GLU A 317 -9.12 -3.29 2.45
C GLU A 317 -7.81 -2.81 3.10
N ASP A 318 -6.67 -3.03 2.44
CA ASP A 318 -5.35 -2.56 2.87
C ASP A 318 -5.18 -1.03 2.84
N THR A 319 -5.98 -0.29 2.06
CA THR A 319 -6.06 1.18 2.09
C THR A 319 -6.38 1.70 3.50
N SER A 320 -7.23 0.99 4.25
CA SER A 320 -7.61 1.38 5.61
C SER A 320 -6.44 1.35 6.58
N PHE A 321 -5.42 0.52 6.33
CA PHE A 321 -4.21 0.51 7.13
C PHE A 321 -3.41 1.80 6.96
N GLY A 322 -3.23 2.25 5.72
CA GLY A 322 -2.54 3.51 5.42
C GLY A 322 -3.22 4.70 6.11
N ALA A 323 -4.55 4.75 6.08
CA ALA A 323 -5.34 5.79 6.74
C ALA A 323 -5.12 5.82 8.27
N ILE A 324 -5.15 4.66 8.93
CA ILE A 324 -4.90 4.60 10.37
C ILE A 324 -3.45 4.95 10.72
N ILE A 325 -2.48 4.39 9.99
CA ILE A 325 -1.06 4.69 10.23
C ILE A 325 -0.83 6.19 10.09
N HIS A 326 -1.34 6.81 9.02
CA HIS A 326 -1.27 8.26 8.81
C HIS A 326 -1.88 9.05 9.96
N SER A 327 -3.08 8.66 10.44
CA SER A 327 -3.72 9.32 11.57
C SER A 327 -2.85 9.32 12.84
N ILE A 328 -2.14 8.21 13.10
CA ILE A 328 -1.26 8.07 14.26
C ILE A 328 0.02 8.89 14.08
N VAL A 329 0.62 8.89 12.89
CA VAL A 329 1.95 9.50 12.69
C VAL A 329 1.90 10.97 12.22
N SER A 330 0.72 11.49 11.85
CA SER A 330 0.55 12.85 11.31
C SER A 330 1.16 13.94 12.20
N GLU A 331 0.93 13.88 13.51
CA GLU A 331 1.48 14.83 14.49
C GLU A 331 3.02 14.72 14.64
N LEU A 332 3.61 13.58 14.26
CA LEU A 332 5.06 13.34 14.31
C LEU A 332 5.80 13.86 13.07
N ILE A 333 5.10 14.15 11.97
CA ILE A 333 5.70 14.55 10.68
C ILE A 333 6.67 15.72 10.86
N GLY A 334 6.26 16.79 11.55
CA GLY A 334 7.12 17.97 11.73
C GLY A 334 8.39 17.70 12.56
N SER A 335 8.36 16.69 13.44
CA SER A 335 9.54 16.26 14.21
C SER A 335 10.46 15.36 13.39
N GLU A 336 9.90 14.55 12.49
CA GLU A 336 10.66 13.62 11.64
C GLU A 336 11.23 14.28 10.38
N PHE A 337 10.53 15.29 9.86
CA PHE A 337 10.85 16.05 8.64
C PHE A 337 10.72 17.55 8.92
N PRO A 338 11.78 18.21 9.44
CA PRO A 338 11.74 19.64 9.75
C PRO A 338 11.35 20.49 8.54
N GLY A 339 10.37 21.38 8.71
CA GLY A 339 9.84 22.26 7.66
C GLY A 339 8.66 21.68 6.89
N ILE A 340 8.46 20.35 6.91
CA ILE A 340 7.27 19.73 6.31
C ILE A 340 6.05 19.92 7.22
N LYS A 341 4.98 20.46 6.65
CA LYS A 341 3.69 20.68 7.32
C LYS A 341 2.68 19.56 7.06
N ALA A 342 2.70 18.95 5.88
CA ALA A 342 1.81 17.86 5.52
C ALA A 342 2.46 16.94 4.49
N VAL A 343 2.10 15.65 4.54
CA VAL A 343 2.49 14.62 3.57
C VAL A 343 1.30 13.71 3.31
N HIS A 344 1.08 13.37 2.04
CA HIS A 344 0.09 12.39 1.63
C HIS A 344 0.65 11.48 0.55
N ALA A 345 0.87 10.21 0.90
CA ALA A 345 1.10 9.14 -0.05
C ALA A 345 -0.25 8.77 -0.68
N VAL A 346 -0.38 8.95 -1.99
CA VAL A 346 -1.67 8.87 -2.69
C VAL A 346 -2.02 7.41 -2.96
N ASP A 347 -2.89 6.84 -2.14
CA ASP A 347 -3.28 5.44 -2.16
C ASP A 347 -3.77 4.96 -3.54
N VAL A 348 -4.69 5.70 -4.15
CA VAL A 348 -5.25 5.38 -5.48
C VAL A 348 -4.22 5.42 -6.62
N ALA A 349 -3.06 6.03 -6.40
CA ALA A 349 -1.93 6.00 -7.33
C ALA A 349 -0.99 4.81 -7.09
N GLY A 350 -1.35 3.85 -6.22
CA GLY A 350 -0.51 2.73 -5.81
C GLY A 350 0.25 2.97 -4.50
N VAL A 351 -0.26 3.82 -3.61
CA VAL A 351 0.36 4.27 -2.35
C VAL A 351 1.64 5.09 -2.55
N HIS A 352 2.72 4.47 -3.00
CA HIS A 352 4.03 5.08 -3.10
C HIS A 352 4.29 5.89 -4.38
N PRO A 353 3.78 5.54 -5.58
CA PRO A 353 4.16 6.21 -6.83
C PRO A 353 3.98 7.73 -6.84
N LEU A 354 2.97 8.26 -6.13
CA LEU A 354 2.74 9.70 -5.99
C LEU A 354 2.73 10.11 -4.52
N LEU A 355 3.60 11.07 -4.19
CA LEU A 355 3.68 11.73 -2.89
C LEU A 355 3.35 13.21 -3.04
N LEU A 356 2.41 13.69 -2.25
CA LEU A 356 2.07 15.12 -2.14
C LEU A 356 2.60 15.66 -0.82
N ALA A 357 3.19 16.85 -0.83
CA ALA A 357 3.72 17.45 0.38
C ALA A 357 3.53 18.96 0.43
N ILE A 358 3.42 19.48 1.64
CA ILE A 358 3.45 20.92 1.93
C ILE A 358 4.70 21.19 2.77
N GLY A 359 5.61 21.98 2.23
CA GLY A 359 6.84 22.41 2.90
C GLY A 359 6.78 23.87 3.34
N SER A 360 7.70 24.30 4.20
CA SER A 360 7.89 25.71 4.54
C SER A 360 8.96 26.33 3.65
N GLU A 361 8.71 27.52 3.13
CA GLU A 361 9.73 28.32 2.45
C GLU A 361 9.99 29.59 3.25
N ARG A 362 11.24 29.75 3.70
CA ARG A 362 11.69 30.89 4.51
C ARG A 362 12.86 31.62 3.87
N TYR A 363 13.41 31.08 2.78
CA TYR A 363 14.63 31.61 2.20
C TYR A 363 14.36 32.96 1.52
N MET A 364 15.10 34.01 1.93
CA MET A 364 15.03 35.40 1.44
C MET A 364 13.61 35.90 1.04
N PRO A 365 12.73 36.27 2.00
CA PRO A 365 11.34 36.64 1.72
C PRO A 365 11.15 37.94 0.90
N PHE A 366 12.24 38.65 0.60
CA PHE A 366 12.25 39.94 -0.10
C PHE A 366 12.66 39.84 -1.59
N ARG A 367 12.87 38.64 -2.12
CA ARG A 367 13.08 38.42 -3.56
C ARG A 367 11.90 37.73 -4.22
N GLU A 368 11.97 37.58 -5.54
CA GLU A 368 11.00 36.80 -6.30
C GLU A 368 10.86 35.39 -5.70
N ARG A 369 9.61 34.98 -5.50
CA ARG A 369 9.32 33.66 -4.93
C ARG A 369 9.68 32.58 -5.94
N LYS A 370 10.43 31.60 -5.48
CA LYS A 370 10.79 30.40 -6.24
C LYS A 370 11.08 29.25 -5.26
N PRO A 371 11.01 27.98 -5.69
CA PRO A 371 11.37 26.86 -4.85
C PRO A 371 12.85 26.90 -4.42
N GLU A 372 13.14 26.90 -3.11
CA GLU A 372 14.51 26.90 -2.61
C GLU A 372 14.68 25.99 -1.39
N GLU A 373 14.16 26.37 -0.22
CA GLU A 373 14.22 25.56 0.98
C GLU A 373 13.41 24.27 0.83
N ILE A 374 12.27 24.34 0.12
CA ILE A 374 11.42 23.17 -0.13
C ILE A 374 12.11 22.09 -0.95
N LEU A 375 13.15 22.41 -1.73
CA LEU A 375 13.97 21.42 -2.45
C LEU A 375 14.82 20.59 -1.50
N THR A 376 15.36 21.21 -0.44
CA THR A 376 16.07 20.48 0.62
C THR A 376 15.11 19.55 1.36
N GLN A 377 13.90 20.01 1.64
CA GLN A 377 12.86 19.20 2.28
C GLN A 377 12.41 18.04 1.38
N ALA A 378 12.30 18.26 0.07
CA ALA A 378 12.00 17.22 -0.90
C ALA A 378 13.05 16.09 -0.91
N ASN A 379 14.34 16.45 -0.88
CA ASN A 379 15.43 15.48 -0.74
C ASN A 379 15.35 14.68 0.57
N HIS A 380 14.93 15.31 1.68
CA HIS A 380 14.75 14.61 2.95
C HIS A 380 13.59 13.59 2.86
N LEU A 381 12.46 13.97 2.27
CA LEU A 381 11.33 13.05 2.05
C LEU A 381 11.75 11.85 1.19
N LEU A 382 12.45 12.09 0.07
CA LEU A 382 12.91 11.02 -0.81
C LEU A 382 14.10 10.22 -0.25
N GLY A 383 14.75 10.69 0.80
CA GLY A 383 15.92 10.05 1.41
C GLY A 383 15.63 9.17 2.63
N LYS A 384 14.39 9.12 3.14
CA LYS A 384 14.08 8.50 4.44
C LYS A 384 12.85 7.61 4.41
N GLY A 385 12.91 6.49 5.14
CA GLY A 385 11.74 5.65 5.43
C GLY A 385 10.97 5.19 4.19
N GLN A 386 9.64 5.13 4.30
CA GLN A 386 8.74 4.69 3.22
C GLN A 386 8.52 5.77 2.14
N THR A 387 8.72 7.06 2.45
CA THR A 387 8.59 8.15 1.48
C THR A 387 9.69 8.11 0.42
N SER A 388 10.79 7.39 0.70
CA SER A 388 11.85 7.14 -0.28
C SER A 388 11.40 6.27 -1.46
N LEU A 389 10.32 5.50 -1.33
CA LEU A 389 9.80 4.65 -2.41
C LEU A 389 9.08 5.45 -3.50
N SER A 390 8.74 6.72 -3.24
CA SER A 390 7.96 7.53 -4.17
C SER A 390 8.70 7.89 -5.45
N LYS A 391 7.97 7.84 -6.57
CA LYS A 391 8.48 8.23 -7.90
C LYS A 391 8.26 9.71 -8.16
N TYR A 392 7.03 10.16 -7.97
CA TYR A 392 6.65 11.55 -8.14
C TYR A 392 6.47 12.19 -6.77
N LEU A 393 7.19 13.28 -6.51
CA LEU A 393 6.97 14.13 -5.35
C LEU A 393 6.52 15.49 -5.83
N ILE A 394 5.28 15.84 -5.55
CA ILE A 394 4.74 17.18 -5.81
C ILE A 394 4.72 17.93 -4.48
N ILE A 395 5.54 18.97 -4.37
CA ILE A 395 5.72 19.73 -3.12
C ILE A 395 5.41 21.20 -3.33
N ALA A 396 4.51 21.73 -2.51
CA ALA A 396 4.15 23.15 -2.49
C ALA A 396 4.67 23.84 -1.22
N ALA A 397 5.20 25.05 -1.37
CA ALA A 397 5.56 25.90 -0.25
C ALA A 397 4.33 26.55 0.38
N SER A 398 4.31 26.55 1.71
CA SER A 398 3.25 27.13 2.53
C SER A 398 3.59 28.56 2.93
N ASN A 399 3.52 29.50 1.99
CA ASN A 399 3.53 30.95 2.25
C ASN A 399 3.21 31.73 0.96
N PRO A 400 2.38 32.79 0.98
CA PRO A 400 1.35 33.20 1.95
C PRO A 400 -0.05 32.66 1.60
N ASP A 401 -0.20 32.04 0.44
CA ASP A 401 -1.48 31.49 -0.01
C ASP A 401 -1.85 30.27 0.85
N GLN A 402 -3.15 30.12 1.11
CA GLN A 402 -3.66 28.90 1.71
C GLN A 402 -3.55 27.77 0.69
N VAL A 403 -2.48 26.99 0.79
CA VAL A 403 -2.29 25.77 0.01
C VAL A 403 -3.43 24.81 0.35
N PRO A 404 -4.13 24.23 -0.65
CA PRO A 404 -5.14 23.21 -0.39
C PRO A 404 -4.56 22.03 0.38
N ASP A 405 -5.42 21.37 1.16
CA ASP A 405 -5.04 20.14 1.84
C ASP A 405 -4.56 19.09 0.84
N VAL A 406 -3.45 18.40 1.14
CA VAL A 406 -2.88 17.34 0.29
C VAL A 406 -3.83 16.16 0.08
N HIS A 407 -4.82 15.98 0.95
CA HIS A 407 -5.88 14.97 0.80
C HIS A 407 -6.97 15.39 -0.22
N HIS A 408 -7.08 16.68 -0.54
CA HIS A 408 -7.91 17.18 -1.64
C HIS A 408 -7.09 17.25 -2.92
N ILE A 409 -6.72 16.05 -3.43
CA ILE A 409 -5.71 15.87 -4.49
C ILE A 409 -5.98 16.74 -5.72
N ALA A 410 -7.22 16.80 -6.21
CA ALA A 410 -7.58 17.60 -7.38
C ALA A 410 -7.34 19.10 -7.16
N ASP A 411 -7.73 19.63 -6.00
CA ASP A 411 -7.51 21.04 -5.65
C ASP A 411 -6.02 21.36 -5.45
N PHE A 412 -5.28 20.44 -4.83
CA PHE A 412 -3.83 20.57 -4.68
C PHE A 412 -3.12 20.58 -6.05
N LEU A 413 -3.49 19.67 -6.96
CA LEU A 413 -2.92 19.65 -8.32
C LEU A 413 -3.27 20.91 -9.10
N LYS A 414 -4.52 21.40 -9.06
CA LYS A 414 -4.89 22.68 -9.67
C LYS A 414 -4.09 23.85 -9.09
N TYR A 415 -3.87 23.87 -7.78
CA TYR A 415 -3.05 24.90 -7.13
C TYR A 415 -1.62 24.91 -7.67
N VAL A 416 -1.00 23.73 -7.79
CA VAL A 416 0.37 23.56 -8.32
C VAL A 416 0.44 23.89 -9.81
N LEU A 417 -0.47 23.36 -10.63
CA LEU A 417 -0.45 23.53 -12.09
C LEU A 417 -0.62 24.98 -12.53
N ARG A 418 -1.31 25.81 -11.73
CA ARG A 418 -1.39 27.27 -11.96
C ARG A 418 -0.07 28.01 -11.74
N ARG A 419 0.84 27.44 -10.95
CA ARG A 419 2.00 28.15 -10.38
C ARG A 419 3.35 27.56 -10.78
N VAL A 420 3.39 26.29 -11.17
CA VAL A 420 4.64 25.60 -11.52
C VAL A 420 5.25 26.17 -12.80
N ASP A 421 6.54 26.50 -12.74
CA ASP A 421 7.34 26.84 -13.90
C ASP A 421 8.17 25.62 -14.32
N PHE A 422 7.73 24.91 -15.36
CA PHE A 422 8.42 23.71 -15.87
C PHE A 422 9.83 23.97 -16.40
N LYS A 423 10.26 25.23 -16.49
CA LYS A 423 11.65 25.57 -16.84
C LYS A 423 12.64 25.43 -15.69
N HIS A 424 12.17 25.49 -14.46
CA HIS A 424 13.02 25.58 -13.27
C HIS A 424 12.62 24.60 -12.18
N ASP A 425 11.34 24.25 -12.11
CA ASP A 425 10.74 23.61 -10.94
C ASP A 425 10.69 22.08 -11.01
N LEU A 426 11.28 21.49 -12.06
CA LEU A 426 11.36 20.04 -12.31
C LEU A 426 12.75 19.50 -11.97
N HIS A 427 12.82 18.54 -11.05
CA HIS A 427 14.10 17.94 -10.63
C HIS A 427 14.06 16.42 -10.76
N PHE A 428 14.84 15.90 -11.71
CA PHE A 428 14.90 14.47 -12.00
C PHE A 428 16.05 13.77 -11.26
N TYR A 429 15.77 12.57 -10.77
CA TYR A 429 16.76 11.58 -10.33
C TYR A 429 16.67 10.42 -11.31
N THR A 430 17.59 10.35 -12.27
CA THR A 430 17.41 9.52 -13.47
C THR A 430 17.82 8.07 -13.32
N HIS A 431 18.74 7.77 -12.39
CA HIS A 431 19.17 6.41 -12.04
C HIS A 431 19.15 6.25 -10.52
N THR A 432 18.06 5.73 -10.00
CA THR A 432 17.84 5.57 -8.56
C THR A 432 17.06 4.32 -8.25
N THR A 433 16.89 4.03 -6.95
CA THR A 433 16.11 2.91 -6.48
C THR A 433 14.63 3.27 -6.33
N ILE A 434 13.76 2.34 -6.74
CA ILE A 434 12.31 2.44 -6.61
C ILE A 434 11.75 1.19 -5.92
N ASP A 435 10.43 1.17 -5.69
CA ASP A 435 9.75 0.02 -5.12
C ASP A 435 9.96 -1.24 -5.97
N THR A 436 10.09 -2.40 -5.32
CA THR A 436 10.25 -3.71 -5.96
C THR A 436 9.07 -4.05 -6.86
N LEU A 437 7.88 -3.54 -6.52
CA LEU A 437 6.65 -3.81 -7.24
C LEU A 437 6.42 -2.85 -8.40
N ASP A 438 7.29 -1.86 -8.58
CA ASP A 438 7.17 -0.89 -9.65
C ASP A 438 7.80 -1.40 -10.95
N TYR A 439 6.94 -1.83 -11.87
CA TYR A 439 7.33 -2.35 -13.18
C TYR A 439 7.37 -1.28 -14.30
N SER A 440 7.37 0.02 -13.95
CA SER A 440 7.58 1.09 -14.95
C SER A 440 9.07 1.28 -15.30
N GLY A 441 9.96 0.82 -14.42
CA GLY A 441 11.40 0.83 -14.63
C GLY A 441 11.90 -0.27 -15.56
N SER A 442 13.20 -0.21 -15.89
CA SER A 442 13.87 -1.18 -16.77
C SER A 442 14.44 -2.40 -16.03
N GLY A 443 14.37 -2.44 -14.70
CA GLY A 443 15.03 -3.45 -13.89
C GLY A 443 14.44 -3.57 -12.48
N PHE A 444 14.93 -4.54 -11.72
CA PHE A 444 14.46 -4.82 -10.36
C PHE A 444 14.90 -3.71 -9.41
N ASN A 445 13.94 -3.03 -8.77
CA ASN A 445 14.21 -1.84 -7.93
C ASN A 445 14.94 -0.70 -8.66
N GLU A 446 14.97 -0.67 -9.99
CA GLU A 446 15.66 0.36 -10.78
C GLU A 446 14.67 1.28 -11.47
N GLY A 447 14.84 2.59 -11.34
CA GLY A 447 14.07 3.56 -12.10
C GLY A 447 14.48 4.99 -11.83
N SER A 448 13.51 5.90 -11.87
CA SER A 448 13.74 7.32 -11.71
C SER A 448 12.69 7.99 -10.82
N LYS A 449 13.01 9.20 -10.35
CA LYS A 449 12.11 10.05 -9.56
C LYS A 449 12.04 11.45 -10.17
N LEU A 450 10.91 12.11 -9.98
CA LEU A 450 10.70 13.51 -10.33
C LEU A 450 10.11 14.28 -9.16
N VAL A 451 10.81 15.34 -8.76
CA VAL A 451 10.27 16.36 -7.86
C VAL A 451 9.70 17.50 -8.69
N ILE A 452 8.42 17.80 -8.50
CA ILE A 452 7.73 18.98 -9.01
C ILE A 452 7.54 19.92 -7.83
N SER A 453 8.29 21.01 -7.81
CA SER A 453 8.30 21.95 -6.70
C SER A 453 7.51 23.22 -7.03
N CYS A 454 6.86 23.84 -6.04
CA CYS A 454 5.99 24.98 -6.32
C CYS A 454 6.01 26.00 -5.19
N ASN A 455 6.38 27.26 -5.50
CA ASN A 455 6.37 28.38 -4.55
C ASN A 455 6.05 29.73 -5.22
N ARG A 456 5.57 29.74 -6.47
CA ARG A 456 5.36 30.97 -7.24
C ARG A 456 3.93 31.49 -7.13
N ASP A 457 3.73 32.75 -7.51
CA ASP A 457 2.40 33.28 -7.77
C ASP A 457 1.80 32.62 -9.04
N PRO A 458 0.46 32.66 -9.24
CA PRO A 458 -0.16 32.08 -10.44
C PRO A 458 0.46 32.62 -11.73
N LEU A 459 0.95 31.71 -12.57
CA LEU A 459 1.54 31.98 -13.89
C LEU A 459 0.51 31.87 -15.02
N ARG A 460 -0.55 31.10 -14.79
CA ARG A 460 -1.58 30.78 -15.79
C ARG A 460 -2.94 30.50 -15.14
N GLU A 461 -3.98 30.58 -15.96
CA GLU A 461 -5.31 30.05 -15.62
C GLU A 461 -5.45 28.61 -16.13
N LEU A 462 -6.40 27.85 -15.58
CA LEU A 462 -6.68 26.48 -15.99
C LEU A 462 -8.03 26.41 -16.69
N SER A 463 -8.04 25.88 -17.90
CA SER A 463 -9.28 25.74 -18.69
C SER A 463 -9.95 24.40 -18.46
N ASN A 464 -11.28 24.37 -18.62
CA ASN A 464 -12.09 23.16 -18.71
C ASN A 464 -12.82 23.06 -20.07
N GLU A 465 -12.46 23.90 -21.04
CA GLU A 465 -13.16 23.96 -22.32
C GLU A 465 -12.75 22.80 -23.23
N VAL A 466 -13.71 21.89 -23.46
CA VAL A 466 -13.52 20.66 -24.27
C VAL A 466 -13.58 20.93 -25.78
N SER A 467 -14.07 22.10 -26.20
CA SER A 467 -14.25 22.46 -27.62
C SER A 467 -12.95 22.58 -28.43
N LEU A 468 -11.79 22.49 -27.79
CA LEU A 468 -10.47 22.64 -28.41
C LEU A 468 -9.92 21.35 -29.04
N PHE A 469 -10.59 20.21 -28.86
CA PHE A 469 -10.06 18.89 -29.23
C PHE A 469 -10.66 18.27 -30.51
N THR A 470 -11.29 19.07 -31.37
CA THR A 470 -12.08 18.53 -32.51
C THR A 470 -11.26 18.04 -33.69
N LEU A 471 -9.98 18.42 -33.80
CA LEU A 471 -9.08 18.03 -34.88
C LEU A 471 -7.73 17.60 -34.31
N LEU A 472 -7.62 16.31 -33.95
CA LEU A 472 -6.37 15.73 -33.48
C LEU A 472 -5.47 15.32 -34.65
N PRO A 473 -4.14 15.29 -34.45
CA PRO A 473 -3.22 14.76 -35.44
C PRO A 473 -3.46 13.27 -35.70
N THR A 474 -2.92 12.74 -36.81
CA THR A 474 -3.23 11.39 -37.31
C THR A 474 -2.90 10.26 -36.34
N SER A 475 -1.89 10.44 -35.49
CA SER A 475 -1.49 9.45 -34.49
C SER A 475 -2.39 9.40 -33.25
N PHE A 476 -3.34 10.34 -33.12
CA PHE A 476 -4.20 10.50 -31.94
C PHE A 476 -5.68 10.40 -32.30
N THR A 477 -6.43 9.61 -31.54
CA THR A 477 -7.81 9.26 -31.88
C THR A 477 -8.83 10.10 -31.12
N LYS A 478 -8.50 10.49 -29.89
CA LYS A 478 -9.46 11.09 -28.96
C LYS A 478 -8.74 11.93 -27.91
N ALA A 479 -9.42 12.93 -27.39
CA ALA A 479 -9.00 13.60 -26.17
C ALA A 479 -10.18 13.75 -25.21
N ARG A 480 -9.86 13.76 -23.92
CA ARG A 480 -10.82 13.95 -22.83
C ARG A 480 -10.25 14.90 -21.80
N LEU A 481 -11.11 15.76 -21.28
CA LEU A 481 -10.80 16.55 -20.10
C LEU A 481 -10.83 15.63 -18.89
N ILE A 482 -9.79 15.69 -18.06
CA ILE A 482 -9.74 14.98 -16.78
C ILE A 482 -10.20 15.92 -15.65
N ASP A 483 -9.59 17.09 -15.58
CA ASP A 483 -9.94 18.20 -14.68
C ASP A 483 -9.39 19.49 -15.32
N HIS A 484 -9.60 20.64 -14.67
CA HIS A 484 -9.14 21.95 -15.11
C HIS A 484 -7.63 21.91 -15.37
N GLY A 485 -7.26 22.16 -16.63
CA GLY A 485 -5.87 22.19 -17.07
C GLY A 485 -5.19 20.82 -17.24
N ILE A 486 -5.94 19.72 -17.14
CA ILE A 486 -5.45 18.35 -17.34
C ILE A 486 -6.24 17.66 -18.45
N ILE A 487 -5.55 17.22 -19.50
CA ILE A 487 -6.16 16.50 -20.61
C ILE A 487 -5.52 15.14 -20.82
N ALA A 488 -6.34 14.15 -21.12
CA ALA A 488 -5.90 12.85 -21.61
C ALA A 488 -6.03 12.83 -23.13
N ILE A 489 -4.98 12.38 -23.82
CA ILE A 489 -4.96 12.17 -25.26
C ILE A 489 -4.78 10.68 -25.51
N GLU A 490 -5.67 10.11 -26.32
CA GLU A 490 -5.67 8.72 -26.72
C GLU A 490 -4.79 8.54 -27.97
N SER A 491 -3.88 7.57 -27.92
CA SER A 491 -3.14 7.10 -29.09
C SER A 491 -3.11 5.58 -29.16
N ASN A 492 -2.48 5.06 -30.21
CA ASN A 492 -2.24 3.64 -30.35
C ASN A 492 -1.37 3.10 -29.20
N ALA A 493 -1.49 1.80 -28.95
CA ALA A 493 -0.69 1.08 -27.98
C ALA A 493 0.80 1.35 -28.18
N PHE A 494 1.52 1.54 -27.07
CA PHE A 494 2.95 1.79 -27.10
C PHE A 494 3.67 0.60 -27.75
N SER A 495 4.58 0.88 -28.68
CA SER A 495 5.39 -0.12 -29.36
C SER A 495 6.85 -0.06 -28.90
N THR A 496 7.58 0.95 -29.34
CA THR A 496 8.96 1.24 -28.92
C THR A 496 9.16 2.71 -28.62
N TYR A 497 10.22 3.03 -27.88
CA TYR A 497 10.57 4.42 -27.59
C TYR A 497 10.88 5.21 -28.88
N GLU A 498 11.47 4.61 -29.92
CA GLU A 498 11.74 5.34 -31.17
C GLU A 498 10.46 5.73 -31.93
N PHE A 499 9.39 4.92 -31.81
CA PHE A 499 8.10 5.27 -32.39
C PHE A 499 7.37 6.29 -31.52
N ALA A 500 7.39 6.12 -30.20
CA ALA A 500 6.80 7.06 -29.25
C ALA A 500 7.39 8.47 -29.41
N GLU A 501 8.71 8.61 -29.62
CA GLU A 501 9.34 9.90 -29.89
C GLU A 501 8.77 10.61 -31.13
N LYS A 502 8.43 9.86 -32.19
CA LYS A 502 7.83 10.42 -33.41
C LYS A 502 6.41 10.90 -33.16
N GLU A 503 5.61 10.12 -32.45
CA GLU A 503 4.26 10.51 -32.04
C GLU A 503 4.30 11.75 -31.14
N LEU A 504 5.21 11.78 -30.16
CA LEU A 504 5.40 12.92 -29.26
C LEU A 504 5.88 14.18 -30.00
N PHE A 505 6.69 14.04 -31.05
CA PHE A 505 7.05 15.16 -31.92
C PHE A 505 5.86 15.72 -32.71
N GLU A 506 4.97 14.86 -33.21
CA GLU A 506 3.70 15.28 -33.82
C GLU A 506 2.80 15.98 -32.77
N LEU A 507 2.71 15.42 -31.56
CA LEU A 507 1.90 15.95 -30.48
C LEU A 507 2.39 17.32 -30.01
N THR A 508 3.70 17.49 -29.78
CA THR A 508 4.26 18.76 -29.32
C THR A 508 4.04 19.87 -30.34
N LYS A 509 4.12 19.58 -31.65
CA LYS A 509 3.75 20.55 -32.69
C LYS A 509 2.29 20.97 -32.63
N PHE A 510 1.39 20.02 -32.37
CA PHE A 510 -0.03 20.29 -32.21
C PHE A 510 -0.32 21.14 -30.96
N LEU A 511 0.38 20.83 -29.86
CA LEU A 511 0.23 21.52 -28.57
C LEU A 511 0.90 22.90 -28.53
N ASP A 512 1.72 23.28 -29.52
CA ASP A 512 2.34 24.61 -29.63
C ASP A 512 1.33 25.72 -30.03
N ALA A 513 0.03 25.39 -30.08
CA ALA A 513 -1.03 26.35 -30.34
C ALA A 513 -1.46 27.09 -29.06
N PRO A 514 -1.75 28.41 -29.11
CA PRO A 514 -2.11 29.22 -27.92
C PRO A 514 -3.28 28.68 -27.09
N GLN A 515 -4.19 27.96 -27.73
CA GLN A 515 -5.35 27.34 -27.06
C GLN A 515 -4.97 26.29 -26.00
N PHE A 516 -3.77 25.70 -26.06
CA PHE A 516 -3.30 24.70 -25.10
C PHE A 516 -2.53 25.31 -23.91
N GLU A 517 -2.29 26.62 -23.89
CA GLU A 517 -1.53 27.31 -22.84
C GLU A 517 -2.15 27.12 -21.44
N ASN A 518 -3.48 27.03 -21.36
CA ASN A 518 -4.24 26.81 -20.12
C ASN A 518 -4.42 25.32 -19.76
N PHE A 519 -3.74 24.41 -20.46
CA PHE A 519 -3.70 22.97 -20.18
C PHE A 519 -2.27 22.53 -19.85
N PRO A 520 -1.71 22.91 -18.70
CA PRO A 520 -0.31 22.67 -18.38
C PRO A 520 0.08 21.19 -18.24
N LEU A 521 -0.87 20.26 -18.11
CA LEU A 521 -0.60 18.83 -18.03
C LEU A 521 -1.37 18.06 -19.09
N VAL A 522 -0.64 17.29 -19.88
CA VAL A 522 -1.16 16.37 -20.88
C VAL A 522 -0.73 14.96 -20.52
N VAL A 523 -1.65 14.01 -20.55
CA VAL A 523 -1.35 12.58 -20.34
C VAL A 523 -1.66 11.82 -21.61
N LEU A 524 -0.68 11.09 -22.13
CA LEU A 524 -0.89 10.18 -23.24
C LEU A 524 -1.33 8.81 -22.73
N THR A 525 -2.38 8.24 -23.30
CA THR A 525 -2.97 6.97 -22.85
C THR A 525 -3.55 6.17 -24.01
N GLU A 526 -3.91 4.92 -23.73
CA GLU A 526 -4.56 4.01 -24.68
C GLU A 526 -6.09 4.07 -24.59
N ASP A 527 -6.63 4.63 -23.49
CA ASP A 527 -8.07 4.74 -23.26
C ASP A 527 -8.38 6.03 -22.49
N ALA A 528 -8.70 7.10 -23.24
CA ALA A 528 -9.00 8.40 -22.65
C ALA A 528 -10.37 8.43 -21.98
N ASP A 529 -11.33 7.60 -22.42
CA ASP A 529 -12.67 7.53 -21.81
C ASP A 529 -12.58 6.90 -20.41
N PHE A 530 -11.85 5.78 -20.27
CA PHE A 530 -11.58 5.18 -18.98
C PHE A 530 -10.85 6.15 -18.04
N MET A 531 -9.79 6.80 -18.53
CA MET A 531 -9.02 7.74 -17.71
C MET A 531 -9.88 8.91 -17.20
N ALA A 532 -10.79 9.43 -18.03
CA ALA A 532 -11.65 10.56 -17.70
C ALA A 532 -12.90 10.20 -16.88
N ALA A 533 -13.28 8.92 -16.82
CA ALA A 533 -14.48 8.48 -16.12
C ALA A 533 -14.41 8.74 -14.60
N ASP A 534 -13.22 8.68 -14.00
CA ASP A 534 -13.00 8.92 -12.58
C ASP A 534 -11.58 9.48 -12.36
N PHE A 535 -11.44 10.47 -11.48
CA PHE A 535 -10.14 11.09 -11.20
C PHE A 535 -9.10 10.09 -10.66
N SER A 536 -9.54 9.04 -9.96
CA SER A 536 -8.67 7.93 -9.53
C SER A 536 -8.13 7.09 -10.69
N ASN A 537 -8.83 7.02 -11.84
CA ASN A 537 -8.32 6.37 -13.05
C ASN A 537 -7.15 7.17 -13.62
N PHE A 538 -7.26 8.50 -13.67
CA PHE A 538 -6.13 9.38 -14.03
C PHE A 538 -4.92 9.18 -13.11
N LEU A 539 -5.13 9.26 -11.79
CA LEU A 539 -4.02 9.09 -10.82
C LEU A 539 -3.36 7.72 -10.96
N TRP A 540 -4.16 6.66 -11.02
CA TRP A 540 -3.66 5.30 -11.14
C TRP A 540 -2.87 5.10 -12.44
N VAL A 541 -3.45 5.39 -13.60
CA VAL A 541 -2.80 5.16 -14.89
C VAL A 541 -1.54 6.01 -15.04
N THR A 542 -1.62 7.31 -14.71
CA THR A 542 -0.51 8.25 -14.89
C THR A 542 0.70 7.86 -14.07
N PHE A 543 0.52 7.60 -12.77
CA PHE A 543 1.66 7.45 -11.85
C PHE A 543 2.14 6.00 -11.72
N THR A 544 1.31 4.99 -12.06
CA THR A 544 1.76 3.58 -12.07
C THR A 544 2.44 3.17 -13.37
N ARG A 545 2.10 3.79 -14.51
CA ARG A 545 2.62 3.39 -15.84
C ARG A 545 3.70 4.31 -16.40
N SER A 546 4.16 5.30 -15.64
CA SER A 546 5.23 6.19 -16.08
C SER A 546 6.46 6.08 -15.19
N ASN A 547 7.61 6.02 -15.85
CA ASN A 547 8.93 6.16 -15.26
C ASN A 547 9.45 7.58 -15.58
N PRO A 548 9.61 8.47 -14.59
CA PRO A 548 9.78 9.89 -14.84
C PRO A 548 10.84 10.28 -15.88
N SER A 549 12.03 9.68 -15.85
CA SER A 549 13.14 10.01 -16.76
C SER A 549 12.93 9.55 -18.21
N HIS A 550 12.04 8.58 -18.43
CA HIS A 550 11.79 7.98 -19.76
C HIS A 550 10.49 8.50 -20.35
N ASP A 551 9.49 8.76 -19.51
CA ASP A 551 8.10 8.97 -19.94
C ASP A 551 7.60 10.41 -19.75
N VAL A 552 8.45 11.32 -19.24
CA VAL A 552 8.10 12.74 -19.10
C VAL A 552 8.75 13.54 -20.23
N TYR A 553 7.90 14.25 -20.96
CA TYR A 553 8.24 15.09 -22.09
C TYR A 553 7.64 16.48 -21.88
N GLY A 554 7.92 17.41 -22.79
CA GLY A 554 7.29 18.72 -22.72
C GLY A 554 7.47 19.52 -24.00
N LEU A 555 6.65 20.56 -24.13
CA LEU A 555 6.73 21.47 -25.27
C LEU A 555 8.10 22.19 -25.26
N ARG A 556 8.76 22.26 -26.41
CA ARG A 556 10.07 22.92 -26.57
C ARG A 556 11.10 22.49 -25.52
N ALA A 557 11.08 21.21 -25.14
CA ALA A 557 11.99 20.65 -24.16
C ALA A 557 13.46 20.87 -24.54
N SER A 558 14.29 21.21 -23.56
CA SER A 558 15.71 21.50 -23.75
C SER A 558 16.53 21.18 -22.49
N HIS A 559 17.85 21.21 -22.63
CA HIS A 559 18.76 21.09 -21.49
C HIS A 559 19.57 22.37 -21.36
N GLN A 560 19.47 23.03 -20.20
CA GLN A 560 20.38 24.10 -19.83
C GLN A 560 21.38 23.56 -18.81
N PHE A 561 22.64 23.42 -19.23
CA PHE A 561 23.66 22.68 -18.49
C PHE A 561 23.20 21.25 -18.16
N LYS A 562 22.94 20.95 -16.88
CA LYS A 562 22.46 19.64 -16.40
C LYS A 562 20.99 19.67 -15.94
N HIS A 563 20.27 20.74 -16.25
CA HIS A 563 18.86 20.88 -15.91
C HIS A 563 18.01 20.67 -17.15
N TRP A 564 17.11 19.70 -17.10
CA TRP A 564 16.09 19.49 -18.12
C TRP A 564 14.92 20.45 -17.87
N SER A 565 14.43 21.09 -18.91
CA SER A 565 13.36 22.08 -18.85
C SER A 565 12.42 21.95 -20.05
N CYS A 566 11.17 22.41 -19.89
CA CYS A 566 10.24 22.57 -20.99
C CYS A 566 9.31 23.78 -20.79
N ASP A 567 8.65 24.21 -21.86
CA ASP A 567 7.46 25.03 -21.79
C ASP A 567 6.23 24.17 -21.46
N ALA A 568 5.19 24.78 -20.90
CA ALA A 568 3.90 24.10 -20.77
C ALA A 568 3.30 23.83 -22.17
N PRO A 569 2.61 22.70 -22.38
CA PRO A 569 2.34 21.62 -21.42
C PRO A 569 3.52 20.69 -21.11
N LEU A 570 3.55 20.19 -19.88
CA LEU A 570 4.25 18.96 -19.52
C LEU A 570 3.43 17.77 -20.03
N ILE A 571 4.09 16.80 -20.65
CA ILE A 571 3.46 15.61 -21.23
C ILE A 571 3.96 14.38 -20.48
N ILE A 572 3.05 13.53 -19.99
CA ILE A 572 3.40 12.25 -19.37
C ILE A 572 2.87 11.11 -20.26
N ASP A 573 3.75 10.27 -20.78
CA ASP A 573 3.35 9.06 -21.52
C ASP A 573 2.98 7.93 -20.54
N ALA A 574 1.69 7.75 -20.31
CA ALA A 574 1.15 6.74 -19.42
C ALA A 574 0.63 5.50 -20.16
N ARG A 575 0.98 5.32 -21.44
CA ARG A 575 0.65 4.11 -22.18
C ARG A 575 1.37 2.91 -21.60
N LYS A 576 0.76 1.73 -21.70
CA LYS A 576 1.35 0.50 -21.20
C LYS A 576 2.54 0.08 -22.06
N LYS A 577 3.73 -0.05 -21.46
CA LYS A 577 4.92 -0.54 -22.15
C LYS A 577 4.94 -2.07 -22.19
N PRO A 578 5.62 -2.71 -23.17
CA PRO A 578 5.61 -4.17 -23.33
C PRO A 578 6.10 -4.97 -22.11
N HIS A 579 6.99 -4.39 -21.30
CA HIS A 579 7.52 -5.02 -20.09
C HIS A 579 6.63 -4.84 -18.85
N HIS A 580 5.60 -3.99 -18.92
CA HIS A 580 4.70 -3.77 -17.79
C HIS A 580 3.90 -5.03 -17.46
N ALA A 581 3.71 -5.22 -16.16
CA ALA A 581 2.80 -6.22 -15.62
C ALA A 581 1.38 -6.11 -16.21
N THR A 582 0.69 -7.25 -16.31
CA THR A 582 -0.71 -7.28 -16.76
C THR A 582 -1.66 -6.80 -15.67
N VAL A 583 -2.74 -6.13 -16.04
CA VAL A 583 -3.76 -5.61 -15.11
C VAL A 583 -4.54 -6.78 -14.49
N LEU A 584 -5.05 -6.58 -13.28
CA LEU A 584 -5.94 -7.51 -12.60
C LEU A 584 -7.37 -7.39 -13.16
N GLU A 585 -7.82 -8.47 -13.80
CA GLU A 585 -9.15 -8.58 -14.38
C GLU A 585 -9.90 -9.74 -13.71
N PRO A 586 -11.14 -9.54 -13.26
CA PRO A 586 -11.96 -10.62 -12.72
C PRO A 586 -12.32 -11.62 -13.83
N ASP A 587 -12.52 -12.89 -13.44
CA ASP A 587 -12.96 -13.93 -14.37
C ASP A 587 -14.48 -13.80 -14.68
N PRO A 588 -14.90 -13.67 -15.96
CA PRO A 588 -16.31 -13.51 -16.33
C PRO A 588 -17.23 -14.67 -15.92
N LYS A 589 -16.70 -15.88 -15.70
CA LYS A 589 -17.49 -17.00 -15.19
C LYS A 589 -17.74 -16.83 -13.69
N THR A 590 -16.69 -16.50 -12.93
CA THR A 590 -16.78 -16.19 -11.49
C THR A 590 -17.72 -15.02 -11.22
N ILE A 591 -17.68 -13.97 -12.04
CA ILE A 591 -18.61 -12.82 -11.93
C ILE A 591 -20.06 -13.31 -11.92
N ARG A 592 -20.43 -14.14 -12.91
CA ARG A 592 -21.80 -14.66 -13.07
C ARG A 592 -22.20 -15.61 -11.96
N GLU A 593 -21.25 -16.37 -11.43
CA GLU A 593 -21.47 -17.26 -10.28
C GLU A 593 -21.78 -16.44 -9.01
N VAL A 594 -21.00 -15.39 -8.75
CA VAL A 594 -21.23 -14.49 -7.62
C VAL A 594 -22.55 -13.71 -7.77
N ASP A 595 -22.95 -13.32 -8.99
CA ASP A 595 -24.28 -12.73 -9.23
C ASP A 595 -25.42 -13.66 -8.78
N GLN A 596 -25.29 -14.96 -9.08
CA GLN A 596 -26.29 -15.96 -8.67
C GLN A 596 -26.29 -16.17 -7.16
N ILE A 597 -25.12 -16.17 -6.52
CA ILE A 597 -24.99 -16.26 -5.05
C ILE A 597 -25.70 -15.06 -4.40
N ILE A 598 -25.37 -13.84 -4.84
CA ILE A 598 -25.99 -12.61 -4.35
C ILE A 598 -27.51 -12.65 -4.53
N TYR A 599 -28.00 -13.08 -5.69
CA TYR A 599 -29.43 -13.16 -5.96
C TYR A 599 -30.17 -14.18 -5.08
N ARG A 600 -29.55 -15.33 -4.79
CA ARG A 600 -30.18 -16.41 -4.01
C ARG A 600 -30.14 -16.19 -2.50
N ASN A 601 -29.12 -15.50 -2.02
CA ASN A 601 -28.93 -15.23 -0.60
C ASN A 601 -29.69 -13.95 -0.21
N PRO A 602 -30.77 -14.01 0.60
CA PRO A 602 -31.62 -12.86 0.87
C PRO A 602 -30.89 -11.69 1.55
N GLU A 603 -29.92 -11.98 2.43
CA GLU A 603 -29.14 -10.95 3.12
C GLU A 603 -28.18 -10.25 2.16
N LEU A 604 -27.52 -11.01 1.27
CA LEU A 604 -26.69 -10.42 0.21
C LEU A 604 -27.55 -9.65 -0.80
N HIS A 605 -28.66 -10.21 -1.26
CA HIS A 605 -29.56 -9.55 -2.21
C HIS A 605 -30.05 -8.20 -1.68
N LYS A 606 -30.46 -8.15 -0.41
CA LYS A 606 -30.85 -6.92 0.27
C LYS A 606 -29.70 -5.91 0.36
N LEU A 607 -28.47 -6.36 0.47
CA LEU A 607 -27.30 -5.48 0.52
C LEU A 607 -27.04 -4.83 -0.84
N PHE A 608 -27.20 -5.58 -1.93
CA PHE A 608 -26.92 -5.17 -3.31
C PHE A 608 -28.12 -4.54 -4.07
N SER A 609 -29.29 -4.43 -3.44
CA SER A 609 -30.49 -3.77 -3.99
C SER A 609 -30.65 -2.37 -3.40
#